data_AF-A0A1F8PJ40-F1
#
_entry.id   AF-A0A1F8PJ40-F1
#
_cell.length_a   1.000
_cell.length_b   1.000
_cell.length_c   1.000
_cell.angle_alpha   90.00
_cell.angle_beta   90.00
_cell.angle_gamma   90.00
#
_symmetry.space_group_name_H-M   'P 1'
#
loop_
_entity.id
_entity.type
_entity.pdbx_description
1 polymer ?
#
loop_
_entity_poly.entity_id
_entity_poly.type
_entity_poly.pdbx_seq_one_letter_code
_entity_poly.pdbx_strand_id
1 'polypeptide(L)'
;MTSDQSWGETDYLASETGQLAFDEGVDSRGPLNMAVAVEDVNNKSRIVIFGNSVFASDDGFDVYGNGNIFVNSVDWSAEQDDLINITPKEPVSRTFTPPSSLQLTIIMISSIFIIPGLVVAGAVSSWFSRRKRG
;
A
#
# COMPACT_ATOMS: atom_id res chain seq x y z
N MET A 1 -4.39 -7.05 6.42
CA MET A 1 -4.99 -7.35 7.74
C MET A 1 -6.42 -7.79 7.51
N THR A 2 -6.87 -8.85 8.17
CA THR A 2 -8.23 -9.38 8.08
C THR A 2 -9.09 -8.79 9.20
N SER A 3 -10.42 -8.80 9.03
CA SER A 3 -11.37 -8.22 10.00
C SER A 3 -12.40 -9.26 10.45
N ASP A 4 -13.18 -8.95 11.47
CA ASP A 4 -14.27 -9.82 11.96
C ASP A 4 -15.38 -10.02 10.91
N GLN A 5 -15.41 -9.19 9.86
CA GLN A 5 -16.32 -9.28 8.73
C GLN A 5 -15.71 -10.02 7.53
N SER A 6 -14.45 -10.44 7.60
CA SER A 6 -13.83 -11.27 6.57
C SER A 6 -14.22 -12.75 6.74
N TRP A 7 -14.13 -13.52 5.66
CA TRP A 7 -14.23 -14.97 5.69
C TRP A 7 -13.29 -15.59 4.65
N GLY A 8 -12.94 -16.85 4.85
CA GLY A 8 -12.15 -17.63 3.89
C GLY A 8 -13.10 -18.35 2.97
N GLU A 9 -13.41 -17.72 1.84
CA GLU A 9 -14.23 -18.29 0.76
C GLU A 9 -13.59 -19.58 0.23
N THR A 10 -14.41 -20.61 0.11
CA THR A 10 -13.96 -21.93 -0.37
C THR A 10 -14.50 -22.26 -1.77
N ASP A 11 -15.57 -21.60 -2.22
CA ASP A 11 -16.09 -21.75 -3.58
C ASP A 11 -15.35 -20.83 -4.57
N TYR A 12 -14.38 -21.43 -5.26
CA TYR A 12 -13.61 -20.76 -6.30
C TYR A 12 -14.47 -20.28 -7.47
N LEU A 13 -15.57 -20.96 -7.81
CA LEU A 13 -16.43 -20.59 -8.95
C LEU A 13 -17.35 -19.41 -8.59
N ALA A 14 -17.80 -19.35 -7.34
CA ALA A 14 -18.51 -18.17 -6.81
C ALA A 14 -17.61 -16.92 -6.85
N SER A 15 -16.30 -17.09 -6.61
CA SER A 15 -15.33 -16.00 -6.75
C SER A 15 -15.15 -15.51 -8.20
N GLU A 16 -15.30 -16.37 -9.21
CA GLU A 16 -15.20 -15.96 -10.62
C GLU A 16 -16.45 -15.24 -11.12
N THR A 17 -17.62 -15.62 -10.60
CA THR A 17 -18.92 -15.04 -10.99
C THR A 17 -19.30 -13.78 -10.19
N GLY A 18 -18.56 -13.48 -9.13
CA GLY A 18 -18.72 -12.28 -8.30
C GLY A 18 -19.87 -12.36 -7.30
N GLN A 19 -20.49 -13.54 -7.13
CA GLN A 19 -21.50 -13.79 -6.11
C GLN A 19 -20.83 -14.33 -4.84
N LEU A 20 -20.06 -13.47 -4.18
CA LEU A 20 -19.42 -13.80 -2.92
C LEU A 20 -20.42 -13.61 -1.77
N ALA A 21 -20.73 -14.69 -1.06
CA ALA A 21 -21.57 -14.68 0.13
C ALA A 21 -20.98 -15.65 1.15
N PHE A 22 -21.05 -15.29 2.43
CA PHE A 22 -20.57 -16.17 3.49
C PHE A 22 -21.52 -17.35 3.68
N ASP A 23 -20.99 -18.57 3.57
CA ASP A 23 -21.73 -19.80 3.78
C ASP A 23 -21.45 -20.39 5.17
N GLU A 24 -22.45 -20.28 6.05
CA GLU A 24 -22.34 -20.75 7.44
C GLU A 24 -22.14 -22.27 7.50
N GLY A 25 -21.06 -22.69 8.19
CA GLY A 25 -20.69 -24.10 8.32
C GLY A 25 -19.80 -24.64 7.18
N VAL A 26 -19.59 -23.84 6.14
CA VAL A 26 -18.66 -24.14 5.04
C VAL A 26 -17.42 -23.24 5.14
N ASP A 27 -17.64 -21.93 5.25
CA ASP A 27 -16.57 -20.95 5.27
C ASP A 27 -16.04 -20.68 6.68
N SER A 28 -14.75 -20.32 6.72
CA SER A 28 -14.10 -19.90 7.97
C SER A 28 -14.30 -18.42 8.20
N ARG A 29 -14.96 -18.04 9.29
CA ARG A 29 -15.13 -16.63 9.67
C ARG A 29 -13.82 -16.05 10.19
N GLY A 30 -13.57 -14.79 9.83
CA GLY A 30 -12.39 -14.04 10.27
C GLY A 30 -12.44 -13.61 11.74
N PRO A 31 -11.34 -13.03 12.23
CA PRO A 31 -10.11 -12.69 11.50
C PRO A 31 -9.30 -13.93 11.11
N LEU A 32 -8.76 -13.95 9.88
CA LEU A 32 -7.98 -15.06 9.36
C LEU A 32 -6.48 -14.83 9.52
N ASN A 33 -5.76 -15.90 9.83
CA ASN A 33 -4.30 -15.91 9.83
C ASN A 33 -3.79 -15.93 8.38
N MET A 34 -3.08 -14.86 7.98
CA MET A 34 -2.49 -14.75 6.64
C MET A 34 -1.11 -15.40 6.54
N ALA A 35 -0.41 -15.49 7.67
CA ALA A 35 0.87 -16.16 7.80
C ALA A 35 1.01 -16.72 9.22
N VAL A 36 1.67 -17.87 9.37
CA VAL A 36 1.89 -18.55 10.64
C VAL A 36 3.34 -19.05 10.70
N ALA A 37 4.02 -18.79 11.81
CA ALA A 37 5.32 -19.35 12.12
C ALA A 37 5.18 -20.31 13.30
N VAL A 38 5.77 -21.50 13.20
CA VAL A 38 5.69 -22.56 14.21
C VAL A 38 7.09 -23.10 14.49
N GLU A 39 7.44 -23.24 15.77
CA GLU A 39 8.66 -23.91 16.24
C GLU A 39 8.26 -25.07 17.17
N ASP A 40 8.79 -26.27 16.91
CA ASP A 40 8.66 -27.40 17.82
C ASP A 40 9.62 -27.24 19.01
N VAL A 41 9.06 -27.29 20.22
CA VAL A 41 9.81 -27.06 21.45
C VAL A 41 10.85 -28.13 21.77
N ASN A 42 10.67 -29.35 21.25
CA ASN A 42 11.51 -30.51 21.58
C ASN A 42 12.65 -30.68 20.58
N ASN A 43 12.37 -30.54 19.28
CA ASN A 43 13.35 -30.79 18.21
C ASN A 43 13.79 -29.53 17.46
N LYS A 44 13.26 -28.35 17.79
CA LYS A 44 13.61 -27.06 17.20
C LYS A 44 13.31 -26.91 15.70
N SER A 45 12.55 -27.85 15.12
CA SER A 45 12.05 -27.73 13.76
C SER A 45 11.16 -26.49 13.62
N ARG A 46 11.38 -25.72 12.56
CA ARG A 46 10.68 -24.46 12.28
C ARG A 46 10.00 -24.50 10.94
N ILE A 47 8.78 -23.97 10.89
CA ILE A 47 7.97 -23.88 9.67
C ILE A 47 7.31 -22.52 9.61
N VAL A 48 7.41 -21.84 8.47
CA VAL A 48 6.62 -20.65 8.16
C VAL A 48 5.67 -20.94 7.01
N ILE A 49 4.39 -20.61 7.20
CA ILE A 49 3.30 -20.86 6.26
C ILE A 49 2.69 -19.51 5.86
N PHE A 50 2.51 -19.28 4.56
CA PHE A 50 1.82 -18.11 4.01
C PHE A 50 0.59 -18.54 3.22
N GLY A 51 -0.49 -17.75 3.31
CA GLY A 51 -1.75 -18.03 2.61
C GLY A 51 -1.74 -17.73 1.09
N ASN A 52 -0.67 -17.15 0.55
CA ASN A 52 -0.46 -16.97 -0.88
C ASN A 52 1.03 -16.96 -1.23
N SER A 53 1.36 -17.16 -2.50
CA SER A 53 2.73 -17.10 -3.03
C SER A 53 3.05 -15.81 -3.77
N VAL A 54 2.05 -14.95 -4.04
CA VAL A 54 2.20 -13.75 -4.87
C VAL A 54 3.23 -12.78 -4.29
N PHE A 55 3.36 -12.70 -2.96
CA PHE A 55 4.38 -11.84 -2.34
C PHE A 55 5.81 -12.27 -2.70
N ALA A 56 6.03 -13.56 -3.00
CA ALA A 56 7.33 -14.12 -3.33
C ALA A 56 7.56 -14.27 -4.85
N SER A 57 6.66 -13.78 -5.70
CA SER A 57 6.85 -13.75 -7.15
C SER A 57 7.76 -12.61 -7.58
N ASP A 58 8.31 -12.66 -8.79
CA ASP A 58 9.19 -11.61 -9.35
C ASP A 58 8.56 -10.21 -9.26
N ASP A 59 7.29 -10.08 -9.63
CA ASP A 59 6.56 -8.80 -9.57
C ASP A 59 6.23 -8.37 -8.13
N GLY A 60 6.11 -9.34 -7.21
CA GLY A 60 5.73 -9.10 -5.82
C GLY A 60 6.91 -8.85 -4.88
N PHE A 61 8.10 -9.36 -5.20
CA PHE A 61 9.22 -9.46 -4.27
C PHE A 61 9.72 -8.09 -3.79
N ASP A 62 9.92 -7.15 -4.71
CA ASP A 62 10.47 -5.81 -4.38
C ASP A 62 9.41 -4.84 -3.81
N VAL A 63 8.16 -5.30 -3.68
CA VAL A 63 7.03 -4.48 -3.28
C VAL A 63 6.82 -4.54 -1.77
N TYR A 64 6.68 -3.38 -1.13
CA TYR A 64 6.30 -3.21 0.28
C TYR A 64 7.09 -4.05 1.32
N GLY A 65 8.29 -4.53 0.98
CA GLY A 65 9.12 -5.36 1.86
C GLY A 65 8.81 -6.86 1.82
N ASN A 66 8.10 -7.33 0.79
CA ASN A 66 7.79 -8.76 0.60
C ASN A 66 9.06 -9.62 0.52
N GLY A 67 10.11 -9.16 -0.17
CA GLY A 67 11.38 -9.87 -0.25
C GLY A 67 12.06 -10.00 1.11
N ASN A 68 12.00 -8.95 1.94
CA ASN A 68 12.55 -9.00 3.30
C ASN A 68 11.85 -10.05 4.16
N ILE A 69 10.50 -10.08 4.16
CA ILE A 69 9.78 -11.08 4.96
C ILE A 69 9.99 -12.50 4.41
N PHE A 70 10.11 -12.68 3.09
CA PHE A 70 10.41 -13.97 2.49
C PHE A 70 11.78 -14.50 2.91
N VAL A 71 12.84 -13.71 2.71
CA VAL A 71 14.22 -14.08 3.06
C VAL A 71 14.35 -14.37 4.56
N ASN A 72 13.85 -13.47 5.41
CA ASN A 72 13.90 -13.67 6.87
C ASN A 72 13.14 -14.92 7.32
N SER A 73 12.05 -15.29 6.62
CA SER A 73 11.29 -16.52 6.95
C SER A 73 12.08 -17.78 6.59
N VAL A 74 12.83 -17.75 5.49
CA VAL A 74 13.74 -18.84 5.10
C VAL A 74 14.88 -18.95 6.09
N ASP A 75 15.55 -17.85 6.42
CA ASP A 75 16.68 -17.82 7.36
C ASP A 75 16.26 -18.33 8.75
N TRP A 76 15.10 -17.88 9.26
CA TRP A 76 14.54 -18.38 10.51
C TRP A 76 14.23 -19.87 10.48
N SER A 77 13.63 -20.35 9.39
CA SER A 77 13.32 -21.78 9.22
C SER A 77 14.58 -22.64 9.10
N ALA A 78 15.70 -22.05 8.65
CA ALA A 78 17.00 -22.69 8.54
C ALA A 78 17.85 -22.60 9.82
N GLU A 79 17.28 -22.15 10.95
CA GLU A 79 17.97 -21.92 12.22
C GLU A 79 19.11 -20.90 12.13
N GLN A 80 19.09 -20.03 11.12
CA GLN A 80 20.09 -18.98 10.91
C GLN A 80 19.68 -17.68 11.61
N ASP A 81 19.45 -17.76 12.93
CA ASP A 81 18.94 -16.62 13.72
C ASP A 81 19.86 -15.39 13.67
N ASP A 82 21.18 -15.61 13.53
CA ASP A 82 22.16 -14.53 13.39
C ASP A 82 22.04 -13.74 12.06
N LEU A 83 21.37 -14.31 11.06
CA LEU A 83 21.10 -13.67 9.77
C LEU A 83 19.77 -12.92 9.73
N ILE A 84 18.89 -13.15 10.72
CA ILE A 84 17.64 -12.39 10.90
C ILE A 84 18.00 -11.02 11.49
N ASN A 85 18.57 -10.16 10.66
CA ASN A 85 18.86 -8.78 11.00
C ASN A 85 17.87 -7.87 10.29
N ILE A 86 17.63 -6.69 10.85
CA ILE A 86 16.92 -5.63 10.12
C ILE A 86 17.86 -5.21 9.01
N THR A 87 17.61 -5.68 7.77
CA THR A 87 18.35 -5.27 6.59
C THR A 87 18.44 -3.74 6.61
N PRO A 88 19.65 -3.14 6.56
CA PRO A 88 19.80 -1.70 6.50
C PRO A 88 18.88 -1.16 5.42
N LYS A 89 18.03 -0.19 5.77
CA LYS A 89 17.05 0.34 4.82
C LYS A 89 17.81 0.84 3.60
N GLU A 90 17.63 0.16 2.47
CA GLU A 90 18.18 0.62 1.21
C GLU A 90 17.75 2.07 1.01
N PRO A 91 18.69 2.98 0.66
CA PRO A 91 18.34 4.38 0.44
C PRO A 91 17.25 4.42 -0.62
N VAL A 92 16.05 4.82 -0.19
CA VAL A 92 14.90 4.93 -1.10
C VAL A 92 15.29 5.96 -2.15
N SER A 93 15.57 5.50 -3.37
CA SER A 93 15.80 6.38 -4.50
C SER A 93 14.50 7.13 -4.76
N ARG A 94 14.42 8.35 -4.25
CA ARG A 94 13.33 9.27 -4.58
C ARG A 94 13.64 9.82 -5.95
N THR A 95 13.09 9.18 -6.97
CA THR A 95 13.11 9.74 -8.32
C THR A 95 12.15 10.92 -8.33
N PHE A 96 12.70 12.13 -8.47
CA PHE A 96 11.90 13.29 -8.86
C PHE A 96 11.60 13.13 -10.35
N THR A 97 10.37 12.80 -10.70
CA THR A 97 9.90 12.89 -12.08
C THR A 97 9.55 14.35 -12.36
N PRO A 98 10.39 15.09 -13.10
CA PRO A 98 10.07 16.48 -13.40
C PRO A 98 8.76 16.54 -14.18
N PRO A 99 7.87 17.51 -13.90
CA PRO A 99 6.68 17.70 -14.70
C PRO A 99 7.07 17.96 -16.16
N SER A 100 6.19 17.58 -17.09
CA SER A 100 6.42 17.86 -18.51
C SER A 100 6.55 19.38 -18.76
N SER A 101 7.16 19.78 -19.88
CA SER A 101 7.33 21.21 -20.21
C SER A 101 6.01 21.99 -20.19
N LEU A 102 4.91 21.34 -20.58
CA LEU A 102 3.56 21.91 -20.50
C LEU A 102 3.12 22.10 -19.05
N GLN A 103 3.30 21.09 -18.20
CA GLN A 103 2.94 21.17 -16.77
C GLN A 103 3.75 22.25 -16.04
N LEU A 104 5.06 22.36 -16.31
CA LEU A 104 5.91 23.43 -15.77
C LEU A 104 5.45 24.82 -16.25
N THR A 105 5.09 24.96 -17.53
CA THR A 105 4.58 26.23 -18.06
C THR A 105 3.26 26.63 -17.40
N ILE A 106 2.35 25.68 -17.20
CA ILE A 106 1.08 25.92 -16.49
C ILE A 106 1.34 26.33 -15.04
N ILE A 107 2.26 25.67 -14.34
CA ILE A 107 2.65 26.03 -12.96
C ILE A 107 3.22 27.45 -12.93
N MET A 108 4.10 27.82 -13.86
CA MET A 108 4.69 29.17 -13.92
C MET A 108 3.64 30.24 -14.23
N ILE A 109 2.81 30.04 -15.27
CA ILE A 109 1.80 31.04 -15.66
C ILE A 109 0.76 31.20 -14.53
N SER A 110 0.33 30.10 -13.92
CA SER A 110 -0.67 30.14 -12.86
C SER A 110 -0.15 30.86 -11.61
N SER A 111 1.08 30.56 -11.18
CA SER A 111 1.68 31.16 -9.98
C SER A 111 2.06 32.63 -10.16
N ILE A 112 2.58 33.02 -11.33
CA ILE A 112 3.08 34.38 -11.58
C ILE A 112 1.97 35.33 -12.04
N PHE A 113 1.05 34.86 -12.88
CA PHE A 113 0.06 35.75 -13.51
C PHE A 113 -1.37 35.50 -13.05
N ILE A 114 -1.83 34.24 -13.02
CA ILE A 114 -3.25 33.96 -12.77
C ILE A 114 -3.62 34.26 -11.32
N ILE A 115 -2.90 33.69 -10.35
CA ILE A 115 -3.22 33.88 -8.92
C ILE A 115 -3.10 35.36 -8.53
N PRO A 116 -1.98 36.08 -8.80
CA PRO A 116 -1.90 37.50 -8.50
C PRO A 116 -2.94 38.33 -9.28
N GLY A 117 -3.21 37.98 -10.54
CA GLY A 117 -4.21 38.64 -11.37
C GLY A 117 -5.62 38.55 -10.79
N LEU A 118 -6.02 37.39 -10.28
CA LEU A 118 -7.30 37.20 -9.60
C LEU A 118 -7.40 38.01 -8.32
N VAL A 119 -6.31 38.13 -7.55
CA VAL A 119 -6.28 38.96 -6.34
C VAL A 119 -6.49 40.43 -6.69
N VAL A 120 -5.78 40.95 -7.70
CA VAL A 120 -5.94 42.35 -8.15
C VAL A 120 -7.33 42.59 -8.71
N ALA A 121 -7.85 41.68 -9.55
CA ALA A 121 -9.20 41.77 -10.10
C ALA A 121 -10.27 41.78 -8.99
N GLY A 122 -10.10 40.91 -7.98
CA GLY A 122 -10.97 40.89 -6.79
C GLY A 122 -10.92 42.20 -6.01
N ALA A 123 -9.73 42.74 -5.77
CA ALA A 123 -9.55 44.02 -5.09
C ALA A 123 -10.23 45.17 -5.85
N VAL A 124 -9.99 45.27 -7.16
CA VAL A 124 -10.59 46.29 -8.04
C VAL A 124 -12.12 46.16 -8.08
N SER A 125 -12.63 44.94 -8.26
CA SER A 125 -14.08 44.67 -8.25
C SER A 125 -14.73 45.08 -6.93
N SER A 126 -14.08 44.79 -5.80
CA SER A 126 -14.57 45.17 -4.47
C SER A 126 -14.61 46.70 -4.29
N TRP A 127 -13.61 47.42 -4.81
CA TRP A 127 -13.56 48.88 -4.76
C TRP A 127 -14.69 49.52 -5.55
N PHE A 128 -14.92 49.07 -6.80
CA PHE A 128 -16.03 49.56 -7.61
C PHE A 128 -17.40 49.23 -7.00
N SER A 129 -17.56 48.03 -6.43
CA SER A 129 -18.80 47.61 -5.79
C SER A 129 -19.12 48.44 -4.54
N ARG A 130 -18.10 48.86 -3.78
CA ARG A 130 -18.26 49.78 -2.64
C ARG A 130 -18.65 51.19 -3.09
N ARG A 131 -18.04 51.70 -4.16
CA ARG A 131 -18.34 53.05 -4.69
C ARG A 131 -19.75 53.17 -5.27
N LYS A 132 -20.35 52.09 -5.76
CA LYS A 132 -21.73 52.10 -6.27
C LYS A 132 -22.81 52.02 -5.17
N ARG A 133 -22.41 51.73 -3.92
CA ARG A 133 -23.31 51.55 -2.77
C ARG A 133 -23.36 52.77 -1.82
N GLY A 134 -22.49 53.76 -2.01
CA GLY A 134 -22.50 55.05 -1.32
C GLY A 134 -22.80 56.16 -2.31
#